data_AF-I2QTB3-F1
#
_entry.id   AF-I2QTB3-F1
#
_cell.length_a   1.000
_cell.length_b   1.000
_cell.length_c   1.000
_cell.angle_alpha   90.00
_cell.angle_beta   90.00
_cell.angle_gamma   90.00
#
_symmetry.space_group_name_H-M   'P 1'
#
loop_
_entity.id
_entity.type
_entity.pdbx_description
1 polymer ?
#
loop_
_entity_poly.entity_id
_entity_poly.type
_entity_poly.pdbx_seq_one_letter_code
_entity_poly.pdbx_strand_id
1 'polypeptide(L)'
;MLIALQYIHGIGQKIAGEIMEKVKIPDDRRVNQLSDAEVLQIREVIDRDYLVEGDLRREVGINIKRLMDLGCYRGLRHRRGLPVRGQRTHTNARTRKGPAKAIAGKKK
;
A
#
# COMPACT_ATOMS: atom_id res chain seq x y z
N MET A 1 -19.91 -1.85 5.31
CA MET A 1 -18.98 -2.74 4.59
C MET A 1 -17.82 -1.95 3.96
N LEU A 2 -18.05 -0.71 3.52
CA LEU A 2 -17.06 0.16 2.86
C LEU A 2 -15.71 0.29 3.61
N ILE A 3 -15.73 0.38 4.94
CA ILE A 3 -14.50 0.47 5.76
C ILE A 3 -13.84 -0.91 5.93
N ALA A 4 -14.62 -1.99 5.99
CA ALA A 4 -14.11 -3.33 6.22
C ALA A 4 -13.23 -3.81 5.05
N LEU A 5 -13.59 -3.48 3.81
CA LEU A 5 -12.76 -3.82 2.65
C LEU A 5 -11.40 -3.09 2.64
N GLN A 6 -11.29 -1.92 3.28
CA GLN A 6 -10.04 -1.14 3.31
C GLN A 6 -8.95 -1.76 4.18
N TYR A 7 -9.28 -2.81 4.96
CA TYR A 7 -8.28 -3.61 5.66
C TYR A 7 -7.46 -4.50 4.71
N ILE A 8 -7.97 -4.73 3.49
CA ILE A 8 -7.28 -5.49 2.46
C ILE A 8 -6.24 -4.60 1.78
N HIS A 9 -4.99 -5.04 1.74
CA HIS A 9 -3.92 -4.30 1.09
C HIS A 9 -4.16 -4.19 -0.42
N GLY A 10 -4.21 -2.96 -0.91
CA GLY A 10 -4.54 -2.65 -2.32
C GLY A 10 -5.95 -2.09 -2.49
N ILE A 11 -6.83 -2.22 -1.49
CA ILE A 11 -8.18 -1.66 -1.52
C ILE A 11 -8.25 -0.40 -0.67
N GLY A 12 -8.49 0.74 -1.32
CA GLY A 12 -8.78 2.02 -0.67
C GLY A 12 -10.28 2.35 -0.72
N GLN A 13 -10.67 3.50 -0.14
CA GLN A 13 -12.07 3.95 -0.10
C GLN A 13 -12.75 3.95 -1.48
N LYS A 14 -12.06 4.43 -2.51
CA LYS A 14 -12.59 4.48 -3.88
C LYS A 14 -12.89 3.08 -4.43
N ILE A 15 -11.91 2.19 -4.36
CA ILE A 15 -12.04 0.81 -4.87
C ILE A 15 -13.09 0.04 -4.07
N ALA A 16 -13.16 0.25 -2.75
CA ALA A 16 -14.18 -0.35 -1.92
C ALA A 16 -15.59 0.07 -2.36
N GLY A 17 -15.80 1.35 -2.68
CA GLY A 17 -17.08 1.84 -3.22
C GLY A 17 -17.41 1.24 -4.59
N GLU A 18 -16.42 1.18 -5.50
CA GLU A 18 -16.59 0.54 -6.80
C GLU A 18 -16.97 -0.95 -6.68
N ILE A 19 -16.39 -1.69 -5.73
CA ILE A 19 -16.74 -3.09 -5.47
C ILE A 19 -18.17 -3.21 -4.93
N MET A 20 -18.57 -2.37 -3.97
CA MET A 20 -19.92 -2.39 -3.41
C MET A 20 -20.98 -2.09 -4.47
N GLU A 21 -20.72 -1.11 -5.35
CA GLU A 21 -21.59 -0.76 -6.47
C GLU A 21 -21.73 -1.92 -7.48
N LYS A 22 -20.62 -2.58 -7.83
CA LYS A 22 -20.61 -3.75 -8.73
C LYS A 22 -21.43 -4.92 -8.17
N VAL A 23 -21.30 -5.21 -6.88
CA VAL A 23 -22.02 -6.33 -6.23
C VAL A 23 -23.45 -5.92 -5.83
N LYS A 24 -23.80 -4.64 -5.97
CA LYS A 24 -25.11 -4.07 -5.60
C LYS A 24 -25.46 -4.28 -4.13
N ILE A 25 -24.46 -4.25 -3.26
CA ILE A 25 -24.63 -4.34 -1.80
C ILE A 25 -24.56 -2.93 -1.22
N PRO A 26 -25.47 -2.53 -0.32
CA PRO A 26 -25.44 -1.20 0.27
C PRO A 26 -24.24 -1.03 1.23
N ASP A 27 -23.62 0.16 1.17
CA ASP A 27 -22.34 0.47 1.84
C ASP A 27 -22.39 0.39 3.37
N ASP A 28 -23.57 0.68 3.94
CA ASP A 28 -23.86 0.73 5.37
C ASP A 28 -24.03 -0.66 6.00
N ARG A 29 -24.24 -1.69 5.18
CA ARG A 29 -24.43 -3.06 5.64
C ARG A 29 -23.22 -3.56 6.43
N ARG A 30 -23.46 -4.21 7.57
CA ARG A 30 -22.36 -4.71 8.41
C ARG A 30 -21.85 -6.06 7.91
N VAL A 31 -20.59 -6.35 8.19
CA VAL A 31 -19.92 -7.60 7.77
C VAL A 31 -20.65 -8.84 8.27
N ASN A 32 -21.18 -8.79 9.49
CA ASN A 32 -21.93 -9.88 10.11
C ASN A 32 -23.37 -10.05 9.57
N GLN A 33 -23.82 -9.15 8.68
CA GLN A 33 -25.15 -9.19 8.06
C GLN A 33 -25.09 -9.66 6.60
N LEU A 34 -23.90 -10.04 6.13
CA LEU A 34 -23.70 -10.58 4.80
C LEU A 34 -24.09 -12.06 4.78
N SER A 35 -24.73 -12.47 3.69
CA SER A 35 -24.91 -13.88 3.36
C SER A 35 -23.63 -14.46 2.76
N ASP A 36 -23.46 -15.78 2.85
CA ASP A 36 -22.29 -16.46 2.26
C ASP A 36 -22.20 -16.25 0.73
N ALA A 37 -23.35 -16.12 0.06
CA ALA A 37 -23.42 -15.82 -1.37
C ALA A 37 -22.87 -14.42 -1.69
N GLU A 38 -23.23 -13.41 -0.89
CA GLU A 38 -22.71 -12.04 -1.04
C GLU A 38 -21.20 -11.99 -0.75
N VAL A 39 -20.73 -12.73 0.24
CA VAL A 39 -19.28 -12.84 0.54
C VAL A 39 -18.53 -13.45 -0.65
N LEU A 40 -19.08 -14.52 -1.24
CA LEU A 40 -18.49 -15.15 -2.41
C LEU A 40 -18.44 -14.19 -3.61
N GLN A 41 -19.53 -13.46 -3.87
CA GLN A 41 -19.57 -12.46 -4.95
C GLN A 41 -18.51 -11.37 -4.77
N ILE A 42 -18.35 -10.84 -3.55
CA ILE A 42 -17.31 -9.84 -3.26
C ILE A 42 -15.92 -10.42 -3.52
N ARG A 43 -15.68 -11.66 -3.08
CA ARG A 43 -14.40 -12.35 -3.30
C ARG A 43 -14.09 -12.53 -4.78
N GLU A 44 -15.05 -13.01 -5.57
CA GLU A 44 -14.88 -13.22 -7.01
C GLU A 44 -14.57 -11.91 -7.75
N VAL A 45 -15.22 -10.80 -7.38
CA VAL A 45 -14.93 -9.48 -7.96
C VAL A 45 -13.52 -9.01 -7.59
N ILE A 46 -13.09 -9.22 -6.34
CA ILE A 46 -11.74 -8.87 -5.89
C ILE A 46 -10.70 -9.68 -6.66
N ASP A 47 -10.82 -11.00 -6.68
CA ASP A 47 -9.83 -11.91 -7.27
C ASP A 47 -9.71 -11.74 -8.80
N ARG A 48 -10.80 -11.37 -9.48
CA ARG A 48 -10.83 -11.19 -10.95
C ARG A 48 -10.29 -9.83 -11.39
N ASP A 49 -10.73 -8.76 -10.73
CA ASP A 49 -10.55 -7.40 -11.26
C ASP A 49 -9.38 -6.66 -10.60
N TYR A 50 -8.88 -7.12 -9.44
CA TYR A 50 -7.91 -6.37 -8.63
C TYR A 50 -6.71 -7.22 -8.17
N LEU A 51 -5.53 -6.60 -8.22
CA LEU A 51 -4.32 -7.16 -7.60
C LEU A 51 -4.26 -6.68 -6.15
N VAL A 52 -4.36 -7.63 -5.21
CA VAL A 52 -4.40 -7.34 -3.77
C VAL A 52 -3.34 -8.14 -2.99
N GLU A 53 -3.15 -7.77 -1.73
CA GLU A 53 -2.34 -8.49 -0.74
C GLU A 53 -0.94 -8.87 -1.22
N GLY A 54 -0.63 -10.17 -1.25
CA GLY A 54 0.70 -10.70 -1.49
C GLY A 54 1.19 -10.42 -2.90
N ASP A 55 0.30 -10.48 -3.89
CA ASP A 55 0.66 -10.28 -5.28
C ASP A 55 1.01 -8.83 -5.55
N LEU A 56 0.20 -7.89 -5.03
CA LEU A 56 0.50 -6.46 -5.11
C LEU A 56 1.81 -6.10 -4.39
N ARG A 57 2.06 -6.67 -3.20
CA ARG A 57 3.33 -6.46 -2.47
C ARG A 57 4.53 -7.00 -3.25
N ARG A 58 4.39 -8.18 -3.86
CA ARG A 58 5.45 -8.80 -4.68
C ARG A 58 5.75 -7.95 -5.90
N GLU A 59 4.72 -7.50 -6.62
CA GLU A 59 4.86 -6.66 -7.80
C GLU A 59 5.57 -5.33 -7.47
N VAL A 60 5.15 -4.66 -6.40
CA VAL A 60 5.81 -3.43 -5.92
C VAL A 60 7.26 -3.69 -5.54
N GLY A 61 7.55 -4.81 -4.89
CA GLY A 61 8.92 -5.24 -4.56
C GLY A 61 9.79 -5.41 -5.81
N ILE A 62 9.28 -6.11 -6.82
CA ILE A 62 9.96 -6.32 -8.11
C ILE A 62 10.19 -4.98 -8.82
N ASN A 63 9.19 -4.09 -8.81
CA ASN A 63 9.31 -2.77 -9.41
C ASN A 63 10.44 -1.94 -8.78
N ILE A 64 10.57 -1.97 -7.45
CA ILE A 64 11.67 -1.28 -6.75
C ILE A 64 13.01 -1.96 -7.06
N LYS A 65 13.06 -3.30 -7.07
CA LYS A 65 14.28 -4.06 -7.37
C LYS A 65 14.79 -3.77 -8.79
N ARG A 66 13.90 -3.76 -9.78
CA ARG A 66 14.18 -3.36 -11.16
C ARG A 66 14.83 -1.98 -11.25
N LEU A 67 14.29 -0.98 -10.54
CA LEU A 67 14.88 0.36 -10.51
C LEU A 67 16.29 0.36 -9.89
N MET A 68 16.50 -0.42 -8.83
CA MET A 68 17.81 -0.55 -8.19
C MET A 68 18.83 -1.24 -9.10
N ASP A 69 18.43 -2.25 -9.86
CA ASP A 69 19.31 -3.02 -10.74
C ASP A 69 19.67 -2.23 -12.01
N LEU A 70 18.73 -1.45 -12.54
CA LEU A 70 18.98 -0.50 -13.64
C LEU A 70 19.99 0.60 -13.28
N GLY A 71 20.15 0.91 -11.99
CA GLY A 71 21.09 1.94 -11.52
C GLY A 71 20.64 3.39 -11.76
N CYS A 72 19.36 3.61 -12.10
CA CYS A 72 18.82 4.97 -12.28
C CYS A 72 18.83 5.76 -10.95
N TYR A 73 18.71 7.10 -11.02
CA TYR A 73 18.73 7.94 -9.82
C TYR A 73 17.74 7.48 -8.75
N ARG A 74 16.49 7.16 -9.12
CA ARG A 74 15.48 6.62 -8.19
C ARG A 74 15.96 5.33 -7.51
N GLY A 75 16.54 4.40 -8.26
CA GLY A 75 17.11 3.16 -7.75
C GLY A 75 18.23 3.40 -6.74
N LEU A 76 19.16 4.30 -7.04
CA LEU A 76 20.24 4.68 -6.12
C LEU A 76 19.69 5.28 -4.81
N ARG A 77 18.62 6.07 -4.88
CA ARG A 77 17.95 6.63 -3.71
C ARG A 77 17.24 5.55 -2.88
N HIS A 78 16.57 4.59 -3.54
CA HIS A 78 15.99 3.41 -2.87
C HIS A 78 17.06 2.61 -2.13
N ARG A 79 18.18 2.30 -2.79
CA ARG A 79 19.32 1.55 -2.23
C ARG A 79 19.94 2.25 -1.02
N ARG A 80 20.06 3.58 -1.05
CA ARG A 80 20.61 4.41 0.04
C ARG A 80 19.62 4.68 1.19
N GLY A 81 18.37 4.20 1.11
CA GLY A 81 17.36 4.50 2.11
C GLY A 81 17.02 5.99 2.21
N LEU A 82 17.02 6.72 1.09
CA LEU A 82 16.71 8.15 1.05
C LEU A 82 15.38 8.42 0.33
N PRO A 83 14.74 9.59 0.59
CA PRO A 83 13.58 10.02 -0.17
C PRO A 83 13.85 10.07 -1.68
N VAL A 84 12.88 9.61 -2.47
CA VAL A 84 13.01 9.34 -3.91
C VAL A 84 12.34 10.37 -4.81
N ARG A 85 11.50 11.27 -4.27
CA ARG A 85 10.76 12.29 -5.04
C ARG A 85 11.36 13.70 -4.87
N GLY A 86 12.68 13.78 -4.70
CA GLY A 86 13.39 15.07 -4.62
C GLY A 86 13.26 15.83 -3.28
N GLN A 87 12.71 15.20 -2.24
CA GLN A 87 12.58 15.88 -0.94
C GLN A 87 13.95 16.23 -0.33
N ARG A 88 14.01 17.36 0.39
CA ARG A 88 15.21 17.81 1.14
C ARG A 88 15.61 16.73 2.16
N THR A 89 16.89 16.37 2.17
CA THR A 89 17.41 15.32 3.07
C THR A 89 18.29 15.81 4.20
N HIS A 90 18.60 17.11 4.25
CA HIS A 90 19.43 17.70 5.30
C HIS A 90 18.78 17.58 6.69
N THR A 91 17.47 17.83 6.79
CA THR A 91 16.73 17.86 8.07
C THR A 91 15.68 16.74 8.15
N ASN A 92 14.49 16.98 7.59
CA ASN A 92 13.29 16.18 7.83
C ASN A 92 13.13 15.07 6.79
N ALA A 93 13.80 13.94 7.03
CA ALA A 93 13.69 12.74 6.19
C ALA A 93 13.55 11.44 7.01
N ARG A 94 13.06 11.52 8.25
CA ARG A 94 13.07 10.41 9.22
C ARG A 94 12.20 9.23 8.84
N THR A 95 11.05 9.44 8.20
CA THR A 95 10.21 8.34 7.70
C THR A 95 10.97 7.39 6.77
N ARG A 96 11.92 7.92 5.99
CA ARG A 96 12.74 7.12 5.06
C ARG A 96 14.12 6.76 5.60
N LYS A 97 14.77 7.67 6.33
CA LYS A 97 16.10 7.46 6.95
C LYS A 97 16.06 6.57 8.21
N GLY A 98 14.87 6.35 8.77
CA GLY A 98 14.70 5.71 10.08
C GLY A 98 14.91 6.68 11.25
N PRO A 99 14.83 6.15 12.49
CA PRO A 99 15.03 6.91 13.72
C PRO A 99 16.35 7.70 13.73
N ALA A 100 16.39 8.77 14.52
CA ALA A 100 17.60 9.57 14.65
C ALA A 100 18.71 8.77 15.32
N LYS A 101 19.73 8.37 14.55
CA LYS A 101 20.98 7.84 15.10
C LYS A 101 21.79 9.00 15.68
N ALA A 102 21.91 9.05 17.00
CA ALA A 102 22.81 9.98 17.67
C ALA A 102 24.26 9.62 17.33
N ILE A 103 25.09 10.63 17.09
CA ILE A 103 26.53 10.44 16.94
C ILE A 103 27.11 10.52 18.34
N ALA A 104 27.81 9.46 18.77
CA ALA A 104 28.51 9.45 20.06
C ALA A 104 29.45 10.66 20.13
N GLY A 105 29.33 11.45 21.20
CA GLY A 105 30.18 12.63 21.43
C GLY A 105 29.61 13.97 20.96
N LYS A 106 28.42 14.04 20.35
CA LYS A 106 27.79 15.33 20.05
C LYS A 106 27.16 15.91 21.32
N LYS A 107 27.94 16.71 22.07
CA LYS A 107 27.41 17.53 23.18
C LYS A 107 26.29 18.42 22.62
N LYS A 108 25.24 18.59 23.44
CA LYS A 108 24.13 19.50 23.16
C LYS A 108 24.63 20.91 22.95
#